data_AF-A0A5B2V730-F1
#
_entry.id   AF-A0A5B2V730-F1
#
_cell.length_a   1.000
_cell.length_b   1.000
_cell.length_c   1.000
_cell.angle_alpha   90.00
_cell.angle_beta   90.00
_cell.angle_gamma   90.00
#
_symmetry.space_group_name_H-M   'P 1'
#
loop_
_entity.id
_entity.type
_entity.pdbx_description
1 polymer ?
#
loop_
_entity_poly.entity_id
_entity_poly.type
_entity_poly.pdbx_seq_one_letter_code
_entity_poly.pdbx_strand_id
1 'polypeptide(L)'
;MPPSAPATSKRGSAKAATERVAGIALTHPDRVLWEGQGITKRDLARYHEAVAGHLLPHAANRPLTLVRCPGGSGTSCFFAKHPWAGLDPAVEAVRVGDDEAVAVRDPAGLVALVQAGVLEIHPWGATLADPERPDRLVIDLDPAEDVGFDAVRAAALEVRGRLEAAGLVGFLKTTGGKGLHVVAPLVPRAGWEEARAFAAALAGSMEHDAPSRFTHASRKAERTGRIFVDYLRNTRGATAVAPYSPRARPGAPVATPLAWDELTPGLRPGDLTVATVPARLAGSTRDPWEGFAAAARPLPTSLERGATPRSSRSPPPPASRGGASRGA
;
A
#
# COMPACT_ATOMS: atom_id res chain seq x y z
N MET A 1 -53.75 19.75 -52.08
CA MET A 1 -52.45 19.48 -51.44
C MET A 1 -51.37 20.28 -52.16
N PRO A 2 -50.31 20.78 -51.49
CA PRO A 2 -49.83 20.32 -50.19
C PRO A 2 -49.81 21.38 -49.07
N PRO A 3 -49.76 20.93 -47.80
CA PRO A 3 -49.53 21.77 -46.63
C PRO A 3 -48.05 22.20 -46.57
N SER A 4 -47.82 23.42 -46.07
CA SER A 4 -46.48 23.95 -45.79
C SER A 4 -45.79 23.06 -44.76
N ALA A 5 -44.60 22.56 -45.09
CA ALA A 5 -43.77 21.77 -44.18
C ALA A 5 -43.27 22.66 -43.01
N PRO A 6 -43.24 22.17 -41.77
CA PRO A 6 -42.65 22.91 -40.67
C PRO A 6 -41.12 22.92 -40.82
N ALA A 7 -40.54 24.11 -40.66
CA ALA A 7 -39.09 24.29 -40.62
C ALA A 7 -38.52 23.50 -39.44
N THR A 8 -37.73 22.46 -39.73
CA THR A 8 -36.94 21.75 -38.73
C THR A 8 -35.81 22.66 -38.27
N SER A 9 -35.96 23.25 -37.08
CA SER A 9 -34.84 23.93 -36.44
C SER A 9 -33.74 22.90 -36.17
N LYS A 10 -32.60 23.03 -36.84
CA LYS A 10 -31.39 22.29 -36.48
C LYS A 10 -31.01 22.69 -35.06
N ARG A 11 -31.36 21.87 -34.08
CA ARG A 11 -30.75 21.90 -32.74
C ARG A 11 -29.27 21.59 -32.97
N GLY A 12 -28.44 22.63 -32.93
CA GLY A 12 -26.99 22.46 -32.87
C GLY A 12 -26.69 21.54 -31.70
N SER A 13 -26.01 20.42 -31.95
CA SER A 13 -25.46 19.60 -30.88
C SER A 13 -24.48 20.49 -30.13
N ALA A 14 -24.90 20.95 -28.94
CA ALA A 14 -23.99 21.57 -28.00
C ALA A 14 -22.85 20.57 -27.80
N LYS A 15 -21.64 20.94 -28.22
CA LYS A 15 -20.43 20.15 -28.00
C LYS A 15 -20.35 19.92 -26.49
N ALA A 16 -20.61 18.70 -26.03
CA ALA A 16 -20.63 18.38 -24.61
C ALA A 16 -19.34 18.93 -23.98
N ALA A 17 -19.48 19.75 -22.95
CA ALA A 17 -18.34 20.34 -22.27
C ALA A 17 -17.40 19.20 -21.84
N THR A 18 -16.12 19.28 -22.24
CA THR A 18 -15.14 18.26 -21.87
C THR A 18 -14.99 18.26 -20.36
N GLU A 19 -15.44 17.18 -19.72
CA GLU A 19 -15.34 17.03 -18.28
C GLU A 19 -13.87 17.04 -17.83
N ARG A 20 -13.58 17.83 -16.79
CA ARG A 20 -12.25 17.96 -16.21
C ARG A 20 -12.27 17.63 -14.73
N VAL A 21 -11.23 16.94 -14.27
CA VAL A 21 -10.97 16.63 -12.86
C VAL A 21 -9.51 16.98 -12.59
N ALA A 22 -9.22 17.72 -11.52
CA ALA A 22 -7.89 18.28 -11.25
C ALA A 22 -7.21 18.94 -12.48
N GLY A 23 -7.98 19.61 -13.34
CA GLY A 23 -7.48 20.25 -14.57
C GLY A 23 -7.31 19.32 -15.79
N ILE A 24 -7.37 18.00 -15.63
CA ILE A 24 -7.19 17.01 -16.70
C ILE A 24 -8.51 16.71 -17.40
N ALA A 25 -8.52 16.73 -18.73
CA ALA A 25 -9.68 16.37 -19.54
C ALA A 25 -9.85 14.85 -19.63
N LEU A 26 -11.06 14.36 -19.33
CA LEU A 26 -11.38 12.93 -19.36
C LEU A 26 -12.05 12.53 -20.67
N THR A 27 -11.49 11.53 -21.36
CA THR A 27 -11.96 11.19 -22.71
C THR A 27 -13.00 10.10 -22.84
N HIS A 28 -13.52 9.43 -21.82
CA HIS A 28 -14.58 8.43 -21.96
C HIS A 28 -15.05 8.25 -20.53
N PRO A 29 -15.55 9.33 -19.90
CA PRO A 29 -15.65 9.40 -18.44
C PRO A 29 -16.56 8.29 -17.89
N ASP A 30 -17.59 7.90 -18.65
CA ASP A 30 -18.55 6.85 -18.28
C ASP A 30 -18.06 5.42 -18.54
N ARG A 31 -16.82 5.22 -19.01
CA ARG A 31 -16.25 3.87 -19.16
C ARG A 31 -16.18 3.21 -17.80
N VAL A 32 -16.87 2.08 -17.66
CA VAL A 32 -16.84 1.25 -16.45
C VAL A 32 -15.48 0.55 -16.34
N LEU A 33 -14.82 0.70 -15.20
CA LEU A 33 -13.52 0.11 -14.89
C LEU A 33 -13.64 -1.10 -13.95
N TRP A 34 -14.64 -1.10 -13.07
CA TRP A 34 -15.02 -2.27 -12.26
C TRP A 34 -16.50 -2.56 -12.44
N GLU A 35 -16.83 -3.58 -13.26
CA GLU A 35 -18.21 -3.92 -13.61
C GLU A 35 -19.09 -4.23 -12.39
N GLY A 36 -18.58 -5.04 -11.46
CA GLY A 36 -19.34 -5.46 -10.27
C GLY A 36 -19.71 -4.30 -9.32
N GLN A 37 -19.03 -3.16 -9.40
CA GLN A 37 -19.29 -1.98 -8.58
C GLN A 37 -19.86 -0.81 -9.40
N GLY A 38 -19.91 -0.92 -10.73
CA GLY A 38 -20.28 0.18 -11.62
C GLY A 38 -19.31 1.36 -11.60
N ILE A 39 -18.10 1.20 -11.06
CA ILE A 39 -17.13 2.31 -10.92
C ILE A 39 -16.62 2.71 -12.30
N THR A 40 -16.82 3.97 -12.67
CA THR A 40 -16.39 4.54 -13.94
C THR A 40 -15.02 5.19 -13.88
N LYS A 41 -14.46 5.55 -15.04
CA LYS A 41 -13.23 6.35 -15.12
C LYS A 41 -13.37 7.70 -14.42
N ARG A 42 -14.55 8.33 -14.53
CA ARG A 42 -14.86 9.56 -13.80
C ARG A 42 -14.75 9.34 -12.30
N ASP A 43 -15.36 8.28 -11.78
CA ASP A 43 -15.37 7.99 -10.34
C ASP A 43 -13.95 7.75 -9.83
N LEU A 44 -13.13 7.02 -10.59
CA LEU A 44 -11.73 6.81 -10.25
C LEU A 44 -10.92 8.12 -10.27
N ALA A 45 -11.16 9.00 -11.24
CA ALA A 45 -10.52 10.31 -11.29
C ALA A 45 -10.90 11.17 -10.07
N ARG A 46 -12.19 11.21 -9.72
CA ARG A 46 -12.70 11.90 -8.52
C ARG A 46 -12.16 11.31 -7.23
N TYR A 47 -12.03 9.98 -7.16
CA TYR A 47 -11.38 9.30 -6.05
C TYR A 47 -9.94 9.79 -5.87
N HIS A 48 -9.14 9.82 -6.94
CA HIS A 48 -7.76 10.29 -6.87
C HIS A 48 -7.67 11.77 -6.48
N GLU A 49 -8.56 12.63 -6.98
CA GLU A 49 -8.68 14.03 -6.55
C GLU A 49 -8.97 14.14 -5.05
N ALA A 50 -9.91 13.34 -4.53
CA ALA A 50 -10.31 13.35 -3.13
C ALA A 50 -9.21 12.84 -2.18
N VAL A 51 -8.44 11.83 -2.57
CA VAL A 51 -7.38 11.24 -1.72
C VAL A 51 -5.99 11.82 -1.98
N ALA A 52 -5.84 12.76 -2.93
CA ALA A 52 -4.54 13.24 -3.38
C ALA A 52 -3.65 13.75 -2.23
N GLY A 53 -4.24 14.48 -1.28
CA GLY A 53 -3.51 15.01 -0.11
C GLY A 53 -2.90 13.92 0.77
N HIS A 54 -3.49 12.72 0.82
CA HIS A 54 -2.99 11.58 1.57
C HIS A 54 -2.11 10.64 0.74
N LEU A 55 -2.38 10.51 -0.57
CA LEU A 55 -1.63 9.62 -1.46
C LEU A 55 -0.27 10.21 -1.87
N LEU A 56 -0.24 11.49 -2.26
CA LEU A 56 0.95 12.13 -2.82
C LEU A 56 2.17 12.12 -1.89
N PRO A 57 2.08 12.29 -0.56
CA PRO A 57 3.23 12.12 0.34
C PRO A 57 3.97 10.78 0.17
N HIS A 58 3.30 9.75 -0.35
CA HIS A 58 3.86 8.42 -0.50
C HIS A 58 4.22 8.02 -1.93
N ALA A 59 3.76 8.77 -2.95
CA ALA A 59 3.96 8.44 -4.37
C ALA A 59 4.60 9.58 -5.19
N ALA A 60 4.47 10.84 -4.77
CA ALA A 60 5.03 11.96 -5.51
C ALA A 60 6.56 11.93 -5.50
N ASN A 61 7.17 12.40 -6.59
CA ASN A 61 8.62 12.46 -6.76
C ASN A 61 9.32 11.10 -6.58
N ARG A 62 8.67 10.01 -7.00
CA ARG A 62 9.22 8.66 -6.99
C ARG A 62 9.10 8.05 -8.38
N PRO A 63 10.08 7.24 -8.81
CA PRO A 63 9.87 6.35 -9.94
C PRO A 63 8.69 5.42 -9.66
N LEU A 64 7.80 5.26 -10.64
CA LEU A 64 6.59 4.45 -10.50
C LEU A 64 6.63 3.23 -11.41
N THR A 65 6.13 2.11 -10.89
CA THR A 65 5.57 1.04 -11.71
C THR A 65 4.05 1.18 -11.67
N LEU A 66 3.41 1.14 -12.84
CA LEU A 66 1.97 1.33 -12.97
C LEU A 66 1.32 0.05 -13.47
N VAL A 67 0.12 -0.25 -13.00
CA VAL A 67 -0.73 -1.29 -13.61
C VAL A 67 -1.78 -0.59 -14.45
N ARG A 68 -1.68 -0.75 -15.77
CA ARG A 68 -2.61 -0.18 -16.74
C ARG A 68 -3.61 -1.22 -17.21
N CYS A 69 -4.88 -0.90 -17.11
CA CYS A 69 -6.01 -1.72 -17.55
C CYS A 69 -6.96 -0.83 -18.37
N PRO A 70 -6.64 -0.52 -19.66
CA PRO A 70 -7.43 0.43 -20.45
C PRO A 70 -8.91 0.06 -20.62
N GLY A 71 -9.23 -1.24 -20.54
CA GLY A 71 -10.60 -1.78 -20.60
C GLY A 71 -11.25 -2.01 -19.23
N GLY A 72 -10.58 -1.68 -18.12
CA GLY A 72 -11.04 -2.00 -16.77
C GLY A 72 -10.41 -3.27 -16.17
N SER A 73 -10.65 -3.51 -14.89
CA SER A 73 -9.99 -4.56 -14.10
C SER A 73 -10.32 -5.99 -14.52
N GLY A 74 -11.44 -6.20 -15.23
CA GLY A 74 -11.85 -7.50 -15.77
C GLY A 74 -11.21 -7.84 -17.11
N THR A 75 -10.40 -6.93 -17.66
CA THR A 75 -9.74 -7.08 -18.97
C THR A 75 -8.24 -7.26 -18.81
N SER A 76 -7.49 -7.31 -19.92
CA SER A 76 -6.03 -7.40 -19.86
C SER A 76 -5.42 -6.16 -19.19
N CYS A 77 -4.60 -6.42 -18.18
CA CYS A 77 -3.78 -5.43 -17.52
C CYS A 77 -2.30 -5.70 -17.80
N PHE A 78 -1.48 -4.66 -17.81
CA PHE A 78 -0.04 -4.78 -17.96
C PHE A 78 0.72 -3.80 -17.07
N PHE A 79 1.96 -4.16 -16.74
CA PHE A 79 2.87 -3.30 -16.00
C PHE A 79 3.55 -2.30 -16.94
N ALA A 80 3.49 -1.01 -16.62
CA ALA A 80 4.18 0.06 -17.33
C ALA A 80 5.20 0.71 -16.38
N LYS A 81 6.49 0.61 -16.75
CA LYS A 81 7.61 1.18 -16.00
C LYS A 81 8.22 2.42 -16.67
N HIS A 82 8.20 2.44 -18.00
CA HIS A 82 8.80 3.49 -18.81
C HIS A 82 7.73 4.46 -19.34
N PRO A 83 8.12 5.69 -19.73
CA PRO A 83 7.27 6.60 -20.47
C PRO A 83 6.71 5.96 -21.75
N TRP A 84 5.55 6.43 -22.21
CA TRP A 84 4.91 5.95 -23.43
C TRP A 84 4.49 7.10 -24.34
N ALA A 85 4.26 6.80 -25.62
CA ALA A 85 3.78 7.78 -26.58
C ALA A 85 2.40 8.34 -26.15
N GLY A 86 2.26 9.66 -26.11
CA GLY A 86 1.05 10.33 -25.65
C GLY A 86 0.91 10.40 -24.12
N LEU A 87 2.02 10.31 -23.39
CA LEU A 87 2.07 10.66 -21.97
C LEU A 87 1.62 12.12 -21.78
N ASP A 88 0.68 12.33 -20.86
CA ASP A 88 0.19 13.67 -20.54
C ASP A 88 1.30 14.51 -19.87
N PRO A 89 1.45 15.82 -20.15
CA PRO A 89 2.46 16.67 -19.53
C PRO A 89 2.42 16.73 -17.99
N ALA A 90 1.30 16.39 -17.37
CA ALA A 90 1.19 16.28 -15.92
C ALA A 90 1.88 15.02 -15.33
N VAL A 91 2.29 14.07 -16.18
CA VAL A 91 3.08 12.89 -15.80
C VAL A 91 4.48 13.06 -16.35
N GLU A 92 5.48 12.96 -15.48
CA GLU A 92 6.86 13.23 -15.83
C GLU A 92 7.57 11.98 -16.35
N ALA A 93 8.26 12.13 -17.47
CA ALA A 93 9.33 11.22 -17.86
C ALA A 93 10.61 11.63 -17.13
N VAL A 94 11.17 10.71 -16.36
CA VAL A 94 12.35 10.96 -15.50
C VAL A 94 13.41 9.90 -15.75
N ARG A 95 14.67 10.22 -15.47
CA ARG A 95 15.80 9.30 -15.63
C ARG A 95 16.28 8.81 -14.26
N VAL A 96 16.52 7.50 -14.13
CA VAL A 96 16.99 6.84 -12.91
C VAL A 96 18.20 5.99 -13.25
N GLY A 97 19.40 6.54 -13.05
CA GLY A 97 20.64 5.97 -13.61
C GLY A 97 20.58 5.99 -15.14
N ASP A 98 20.66 4.81 -15.76
CA ASP A 98 20.59 4.68 -17.22
C ASP A 98 19.18 4.39 -17.77
N ASP A 99 18.22 4.13 -16.89
CA ASP A 99 16.84 3.80 -17.26
C ASP A 99 15.93 5.04 -17.23
N GLU A 100 14.82 4.97 -17.98
CA GLU A 100 13.71 5.92 -17.87
C GLU A 100 12.59 5.37 -16.99
N ALA A 101 11.93 6.26 -16.26
CA ALA A 101 10.76 5.95 -15.45
C ALA A 101 9.69 7.03 -15.60
N VAL A 102 8.51 6.77 -15.05
CA VAL A 102 7.44 7.76 -14.90
C VAL A 102 7.30 8.19 -13.45
N ALA A 103 6.96 9.46 -13.23
CA ALA A 103 6.70 10.04 -11.92
C ALA A 103 5.53 11.04 -11.98
N VAL A 104 5.00 11.38 -10.81
CA VAL A 104 3.98 12.42 -10.63
C VAL A 104 4.38 13.35 -9.49
N ARG A 105 3.85 14.57 -9.51
CA ARG A 105 4.09 15.58 -8.44
C ARG A 105 2.83 16.00 -7.70
N ASP A 106 1.70 16.01 -8.38
CA ASP A 106 0.49 16.72 -7.93
C ASP A 106 -0.80 15.94 -8.29
N PRO A 107 -1.98 16.44 -7.88
CA PRO A 107 -3.24 15.77 -8.18
C PRO A 107 -3.52 15.64 -9.68
N ALA A 108 -3.06 16.59 -10.51
CA ALA A 108 -3.25 16.53 -11.95
C ALA A 108 -2.49 15.34 -12.54
N GLY A 109 -1.27 15.08 -12.08
CA GLY A 109 -0.51 13.88 -12.46
C GLY A 109 -1.24 12.58 -12.13
N LEU A 110 -1.87 12.48 -10.95
CA LEU A 110 -2.66 11.29 -10.59
C LEU A 110 -3.86 11.09 -11.51
N VAL A 111 -4.61 12.15 -11.81
CA VAL A 111 -5.77 12.06 -12.71
C VAL A 111 -5.33 11.77 -14.14
N ALA A 112 -4.18 12.29 -14.58
CA ALA A 112 -3.60 11.97 -15.86
C ALA A 112 -3.23 10.48 -15.99
N LEU A 113 -2.73 9.86 -14.92
CA LEU A 113 -2.53 8.40 -14.87
C LEU A 113 -3.86 7.65 -15.05
N VAL A 114 -4.92 8.06 -14.38
CA VAL A 114 -6.28 7.49 -14.56
C VAL A 114 -6.75 7.62 -16.00
N GLN A 115 -6.58 8.80 -16.59
CA GLN A 115 -6.90 9.08 -18.00
C GLN A 115 -6.14 8.15 -18.95
N ALA A 116 -4.89 7.77 -18.61
CA ALA A 116 -4.08 6.81 -19.34
C ALA A 116 -4.41 5.33 -19.05
N GLY A 117 -5.46 5.06 -18.24
CA GLY A 117 -5.95 3.73 -17.90
C GLY A 117 -5.20 3.05 -16.75
N VAL A 118 -4.50 3.81 -15.90
CA VAL A 118 -3.83 3.27 -14.71
C VAL A 118 -4.85 2.99 -13.61
N LEU A 119 -4.81 1.78 -13.04
CA LEU A 119 -5.62 1.40 -11.88
C LEU A 119 -4.79 1.19 -10.60
N GLU A 120 -3.49 0.89 -10.72
CA GLU A 120 -2.61 0.74 -9.57
C GLU A 120 -1.31 1.55 -9.73
N ILE A 121 -0.91 2.21 -8.65
CA ILE A 121 0.31 3.01 -8.54
C ILE A 121 1.26 2.34 -7.55
N HIS A 122 2.46 1.98 -8.00
CA HIS A 122 3.47 1.30 -7.19
C HIS A 122 4.77 2.11 -7.19
N PRO A 123 4.99 2.99 -6.20
CA PRO A 123 6.23 3.75 -6.10
C PRO A 123 7.40 2.87 -5.68
N TRP A 124 8.60 3.30 -6.05
CA TRP A 124 9.84 2.80 -5.47
C TRP A 124 9.95 3.15 -3.98
N GLY A 125 10.77 2.38 -3.26
CA GLY A 125 11.19 2.66 -1.89
C GLY A 125 12.19 3.83 -1.73
N ALA A 126 12.49 4.55 -2.81
CA ALA A 126 13.35 5.74 -2.84
C ALA A 126 12.68 6.87 -3.62
N THR A 127 13.17 8.09 -3.44
CA THR A 127 12.72 9.28 -4.19
C THR A 127 13.63 9.54 -5.39
N LEU A 128 13.20 10.43 -6.28
CA LEU A 128 14.03 10.92 -7.38
C LEU A 128 15.22 11.76 -6.91
N ALA A 129 15.17 12.31 -5.68
CA ALA A 129 16.26 13.12 -5.15
C ALA A 129 17.51 12.27 -4.85
N ASP A 130 17.32 11.03 -4.41
CA ASP A 130 18.38 10.04 -4.25
C ASP A 130 17.83 8.62 -4.48
N PRO A 131 17.81 8.14 -5.74
CA PRO A 131 17.26 6.83 -6.08
C PRO A 131 18.07 5.65 -5.53
N GLU A 132 19.29 5.86 -5.06
CA GLU A 132 20.20 4.81 -4.56
C GLU A 132 20.11 4.61 -3.04
N ARG A 133 19.45 5.54 -2.34
CA ARG A 133 19.25 5.49 -0.88
C ARG A 133 17.76 5.39 -0.55
N PRO A 134 17.23 4.17 -0.28
CA PRO A 134 15.83 4.02 0.11
C PRO A 134 15.49 4.81 1.38
N ASP A 135 14.30 5.39 1.39
CA ASP A 135 13.75 6.17 2.51
C ASP A 135 12.61 5.43 3.23
N ARG A 136 12.40 4.16 2.89
CA ARG A 136 11.46 3.27 3.57
C ARG A 136 11.86 1.82 3.43
N LEU A 137 11.55 1.04 4.46
CA LEU A 137 11.54 -0.41 4.46
C LEU A 137 10.10 -0.91 4.32
N VAL A 138 9.86 -1.96 3.54
CA VAL A 138 8.54 -2.60 3.40
C VAL A 138 8.67 -4.08 3.72
N ILE A 139 7.90 -4.54 4.71
CA ILE A 139 7.69 -5.97 4.97
C ILE A 139 6.28 -6.32 4.50
N ASP A 140 6.19 -7.16 3.46
CA ASP A 140 4.92 -7.58 2.87
C ASP A 140 4.55 -8.99 3.36
N LEU A 141 3.42 -9.09 4.06
CA LEU A 141 2.90 -10.34 4.62
C LEU A 141 1.91 -10.94 3.63
N ASP A 142 2.36 -11.94 2.88
CA ASP A 142 1.60 -12.60 1.80
C ASP A 142 1.15 -14.01 2.26
N PRO A 143 -0.09 -14.16 2.78
CA PRO A 143 -0.60 -15.44 3.24
C PRO A 143 -0.91 -16.40 2.09
N ALA A 144 -0.67 -17.70 2.30
CA ALA A 144 -1.28 -18.73 1.47
C ALA A 144 -2.82 -18.69 1.55
N GLU A 145 -3.49 -19.33 0.59
CA GLU A 145 -4.95 -19.22 0.46
C GLU A 145 -5.73 -19.79 1.64
N ASP A 146 -5.14 -20.78 2.32
CA ASP A 146 -5.67 -21.48 3.49
C ASP A 146 -5.34 -20.78 4.82
N VAL A 147 -4.56 -19.69 4.80
CA VAL A 147 -4.21 -18.93 6.00
C VAL A 147 -5.22 -17.81 6.26
N GLY A 148 -5.91 -17.91 7.39
CA GLY A 148 -6.91 -16.94 7.82
C GLY A 148 -6.31 -15.57 8.19
N PHE A 149 -7.11 -14.50 8.05
CA PHE A 149 -6.67 -13.12 8.29
C PHE A 149 -6.15 -12.86 9.71
N ASP A 150 -6.68 -13.56 10.72
CA ASP A 150 -6.18 -13.42 12.11
C ASP A 150 -4.70 -13.82 12.26
N ALA A 151 -4.23 -14.81 11.50
CA ALA A 151 -2.82 -15.16 11.47
C ALA A 151 -1.97 -14.03 10.86
N VAL A 152 -2.49 -13.37 9.82
CA VAL A 152 -1.85 -12.21 9.16
C VAL A 152 -1.80 -11.01 10.11
N ARG A 153 -2.86 -10.77 10.89
CA ARG A 153 -2.90 -9.72 11.93
C ARG A 153 -1.83 -9.97 12.99
N ALA A 154 -1.77 -11.20 13.52
CA ALA A 154 -0.75 -11.58 14.50
C ALA A 154 0.68 -11.41 13.93
N ALA A 155 0.89 -11.78 12.67
CA ALA A 155 2.16 -11.58 11.98
C ALA A 155 2.53 -10.09 11.84
N ALA A 156 1.57 -9.22 11.54
CA ALA A 156 1.83 -7.78 11.43
C ALA A 156 2.22 -7.15 12.78
N LEU A 157 1.59 -7.58 13.87
CA LEU A 157 1.98 -7.18 15.24
C LEU A 157 3.37 -7.69 15.60
N GLU A 158 3.73 -8.90 15.16
CA GLU A 158 5.07 -9.45 15.36
C GLU A 158 6.14 -8.66 14.60
N VAL A 159 5.89 -8.33 13.32
CA VAL A 159 6.76 -7.45 12.52
C VAL A 159 6.92 -6.08 13.20
N ARG A 160 5.82 -5.49 13.70
CA ARG A 160 5.86 -4.23 14.44
C ARG A 160 6.81 -4.32 15.65
N GLY A 161 6.65 -5.33 16.49
CA GLY A 161 7.49 -5.52 17.68
C GLY A 161 8.97 -5.71 17.33
N ARG A 162 9.27 -6.42 16.23
CA ARG A 162 10.65 -6.59 15.74
C ARG A 162 11.26 -5.30 15.21
N LEU A 163 10.48 -4.48 14.50
CA LEU A 163 10.92 -3.15 14.06
C LEU A 163 11.17 -2.22 15.24
N GLU A 164 10.26 -2.19 16.22
CA GLU A 164 10.39 -1.39 17.45
C GLU A 164 11.63 -1.82 18.27
N ALA A 165 11.88 -3.12 18.41
CA ALA A 165 13.07 -3.65 19.05
C ALA A 165 14.37 -3.25 18.32
N ALA A 166 14.31 -3.03 17.00
CA ALA A 166 15.41 -2.53 16.19
C ALA A 166 15.49 -0.99 16.15
N GLY A 167 14.66 -0.28 16.94
CA GLY A 167 14.63 1.18 16.99
C GLY A 167 13.93 1.86 15.80
N LEU A 168 13.17 1.10 15.00
CA LEU A 168 12.38 1.59 13.87
C LEU A 168 10.90 1.72 14.25
N VAL A 169 10.16 2.57 13.54
CA VAL A 169 8.72 2.74 13.74
C VAL A 169 7.97 2.13 12.56
N GLY A 170 7.12 1.13 12.83
CA GLY A 170 6.30 0.49 11.79
C GLY A 170 4.95 1.18 11.60
N PHE A 171 4.54 1.36 10.35
CA PHE A 171 3.23 1.87 9.92
C PHE A 171 2.49 0.80 9.12
N LEU A 172 1.20 0.62 9.40
CA LEU A 172 0.41 -0.50 8.87
C LEU A 172 -0.48 -0.05 7.71
N LYS A 173 -0.60 -0.88 6.68
CA LYS A 173 -1.70 -0.74 5.71
C LYS A 173 -2.21 -2.09 5.22
N THR A 174 -3.47 -2.12 4.80
CA THR A 174 -3.96 -3.21 3.96
C THR A 174 -3.30 -3.15 2.59
N THR A 175 -3.20 -4.30 1.93
CA THR A 175 -2.68 -4.38 0.55
C THR A 175 -3.77 -4.18 -0.50
N GLY A 176 -5.04 -4.22 -0.12
CA GLY A 176 -6.18 -4.44 -1.04
C GLY A 176 -6.22 -5.87 -1.62
N GLY A 177 -5.38 -6.78 -1.12
CA GLY A 177 -5.47 -8.22 -1.33
C GLY A 177 -5.74 -8.94 -0.01
N LYS A 178 -5.13 -10.11 0.18
CA LYS A 178 -5.26 -10.90 1.43
C LYS A 178 -4.24 -10.50 2.51
N GLY A 179 -3.16 -9.83 2.12
CA GLY A 179 -2.01 -9.51 2.97
C GLY A 179 -2.03 -8.13 3.61
N LEU A 180 -1.02 -7.88 4.45
CA LEU A 180 -0.74 -6.60 5.12
C LEU A 180 0.67 -6.12 4.79
N HIS A 181 0.87 -4.81 4.68
CA HIS A 181 2.21 -4.21 4.63
C HIS A 181 2.50 -3.53 5.95
N VAL A 182 3.70 -3.78 6.50
CA VAL A 182 4.28 -2.96 7.57
C VAL A 182 5.45 -2.18 6.96
N VAL A 183 5.38 -0.86 7.03
CA VAL A 183 6.31 0.06 6.38
C VAL A 183 7.03 0.88 7.43
N ALA A 184 8.35 0.93 7.41
CA ALA A 184 9.14 1.77 8.30
C ALA A 184 9.82 2.90 7.51
N PRO A 185 9.58 4.19 7.84
CA PRO A 185 10.31 5.31 7.25
C PRO A 185 11.78 5.26 7.68
N LEU A 186 12.68 5.51 6.72
CA LEU A 186 14.12 5.52 6.95
C LEU A 186 14.71 6.90 6.65
N VAL A 187 15.75 7.25 7.39
CA VAL A 187 16.66 8.31 6.92
C VAL A 187 17.47 7.71 5.76
N PRO A 188 17.49 8.34 4.56
CA PRO A 188 18.09 7.76 3.35
C PRO A 188 19.63 7.79 3.42
N ARG A 189 20.20 6.92 4.23
CA ARG A 189 21.66 6.72 4.40
C ARG A 189 22.11 5.34 3.96
N ALA A 190 21.30 4.31 4.23
CA ALA A 190 21.59 2.95 3.80
C ALA A 190 21.39 2.81 2.30
N GLY A 191 22.20 1.97 1.65
CA GLY A 191 21.98 1.53 0.27
C GLY A 191 20.93 0.43 0.18
N TRP A 192 20.52 0.09 -1.04
CA TRP A 192 19.55 -0.97 -1.30
C TRP A 192 19.96 -2.34 -0.76
N GLU A 193 21.25 -2.70 -0.84
CA GLU A 193 21.73 -3.99 -0.33
C GLU A 193 21.59 -4.10 1.19
N GLU A 194 21.92 -3.04 1.91
CA GLU A 194 21.79 -2.97 3.38
C GLU A 194 20.31 -3.07 3.80
N ALA A 195 19.42 -2.30 3.15
CA ALA A 195 17.98 -2.35 3.41
C ALA A 195 17.39 -3.74 3.12
N ARG A 196 17.77 -4.35 1.99
CA ARG A 196 17.36 -5.72 1.64
C ARG A 196 17.87 -6.74 2.64
N ALA A 197 19.15 -6.65 3.03
CA ALA A 197 19.76 -7.58 3.98
C ALA A 197 19.08 -7.50 5.35
N PHE A 198 18.79 -6.30 5.84
CA PHE A 198 18.05 -6.11 7.09
C PHE A 198 16.64 -6.72 7.03
N ALA A 199 15.87 -6.44 5.98
CA ALA A 199 14.53 -7.02 5.81
C ALA A 199 14.57 -8.55 5.68
N ALA A 200 15.56 -9.08 4.96
CA ALA A 200 15.77 -10.53 4.81
C ALA A 200 16.09 -11.18 6.17
N ALA A 201 16.94 -10.56 6.99
CA ALA A 201 17.28 -11.06 8.31
C ALA A 201 16.08 -11.01 9.26
N LEU A 202 15.22 -9.98 9.17
CA LEU A 202 13.98 -9.92 9.95
C LEU A 202 13.04 -11.06 9.54
N ALA A 203 12.81 -11.23 8.23
CA ALA A 203 11.98 -12.31 7.70
C ALA A 203 12.51 -13.70 8.07
N GLY A 204 13.81 -13.92 7.96
CA GLY A 204 14.48 -15.16 8.36
C GLY A 204 14.37 -15.43 9.86
N SER A 205 14.43 -14.40 10.71
CA SER A 205 14.22 -14.57 12.15
C SER A 205 12.80 -15.02 12.49
N MET A 206 11.78 -14.53 11.77
CA MET A 206 10.41 -14.98 11.95
C MET A 206 10.23 -16.45 11.55
N GLU A 207 10.79 -16.86 10.41
CA GLU A 207 10.78 -18.28 10.01
C GLU A 207 11.57 -19.16 10.98
N HIS A 208 12.69 -18.69 11.52
CA HIS A 208 13.44 -19.43 12.53
C HIS A 208 12.62 -19.66 13.81
N ASP A 209 11.96 -18.61 14.31
CA ASP A 209 11.19 -18.67 15.55
C ASP A 209 9.87 -19.46 15.39
N ALA A 210 9.27 -19.44 14.20
CA ALA A 210 8.02 -20.15 13.90
C ALA A 210 7.96 -20.69 12.46
N PRO A 211 8.72 -21.76 12.13
CA PRO A 211 8.84 -22.28 10.76
C PRO A 211 7.56 -22.93 10.20
N SER A 212 6.61 -23.26 11.08
CA SER A 212 5.27 -23.73 10.72
C SER A 212 4.32 -22.59 10.35
N ARG A 213 4.64 -21.34 10.69
CA ARG A 213 3.80 -20.15 10.42
C ARG A 213 4.36 -19.28 9.31
N PHE A 214 5.68 -19.20 9.20
CA PHE A 214 6.35 -18.27 8.30
C PHE A 214 7.27 -18.97 7.32
N THR A 215 7.45 -18.33 6.17
CA THR A 215 8.56 -18.61 5.27
C THR A 215 9.10 -17.32 4.67
N HIS A 216 10.41 -17.22 4.48
CA HIS A 216 11.04 -16.16 3.68
C HIS A 216 11.54 -16.69 2.32
N ALA A 217 11.22 -17.95 2.00
CA ALA A 217 11.53 -18.54 0.70
C ALA A 217 10.51 -18.08 -0.36
N SER A 218 11.03 -17.62 -1.50
CA SER A 218 10.18 -17.07 -2.56
C SER A 218 9.42 -18.13 -3.37
N ARG A 219 9.76 -19.43 -3.26
CA ARG A 219 9.10 -20.49 -4.04
C ARG A 219 7.67 -20.72 -3.55
N LYS A 220 6.68 -20.62 -4.44
CA LYS A 220 5.25 -20.81 -4.09
C LYS A 220 4.94 -22.15 -3.43
N ALA A 221 5.62 -23.23 -3.84
CA ALA A 221 5.44 -24.57 -3.27
C ALA A 221 5.78 -24.63 -1.77
N GLU A 222 6.60 -23.71 -1.27
CA GLU A 222 7.00 -23.63 0.13
C GLU A 222 6.05 -22.74 0.95
N ARG A 223 4.98 -22.19 0.36
CA ARG A 223 4.09 -21.25 1.05
C ARG A 223 2.83 -21.89 1.65
N THR A 224 2.49 -23.13 1.28
CA THR A 224 1.25 -23.80 1.74
C THR A 224 1.12 -23.77 3.26
N GLY A 225 -0.03 -23.31 3.78
CA GLY A 225 -0.29 -23.20 5.22
C GLY A 225 0.55 -22.14 5.96
N ARG A 226 1.34 -21.32 5.26
CA ARG A 226 2.27 -20.35 5.85
C ARG A 226 2.07 -18.94 5.28
N ILE A 227 2.60 -17.97 6.00
CA ILE A 227 2.72 -16.57 5.56
C ILE A 227 4.10 -16.38 4.97
N PHE A 228 4.17 -15.98 3.70
CA PHE A 228 5.42 -15.53 3.10
C PHE A 228 5.72 -14.11 3.60
N VAL A 229 6.84 -13.96 4.30
CA VAL A 229 7.35 -12.66 4.75
C VAL A 229 8.23 -12.09 3.64
N ASP A 230 7.60 -11.40 2.70
CA ASP A 230 8.23 -10.86 1.50
C ASP A 230 9.08 -9.62 1.83
N TYR A 231 10.39 -9.83 1.84
CA TYR A 231 11.39 -8.79 2.00
C TYR A 231 11.89 -8.22 0.66
N LEU A 232 11.48 -8.79 -0.49
CA LEU A 232 12.06 -8.48 -1.81
C LEU A 232 11.65 -7.10 -2.32
N ARG A 233 10.63 -6.48 -1.70
CA ARG A 233 10.21 -5.08 -1.94
C ARG A 233 11.30 -4.06 -1.64
N ASN A 234 12.35 -4.47 -0.93
CA ASN A 234 13.49 -3.63 -0.55
C ASN A 234 14.69 -3.80 -1.49
N THR A 235 14.48 -4.30 -2.70
CA THR A 235 15.50 -4.38 -3.75
C THR A 235 15.43 -3.14 -4.64
N ARG A 236 16.57 -2.67 -5.17
CA ARG A 236 16.59 -1.58 -6.17
C ARG A 236 15.63 -1.91 -7.33
N GLY A 237 14.75 -0.98 -7.67
CA GLY A 237 13.75 -1.16 -8.72
C GLY A 237 12.49 -1.94 -8.34
N ALA A 238 12.45 -2.53 -7.14
CA ALA A 238 11.23 -3.14 -6.62
C ALA A 238 10.25 -2.06 -6.13
N THR A 239 8.97 -2.41 -6.14
CA THR A 239 7.88 -1.50 -5.78
C THR A 239 6.87 -2.17 -4.87
N ALA A 240 6.16 -1.35 -4.10
CA ALA A 240 5.01 -1.75 -3.31
C ALA A 240 3.85 -0.81 -3.63
N VAL A 241 2.63 -1.34 -3.63
CA VAL A 241 1.43 -0.55 -3.92
C VAL A 241 1.33 0.64 -2.97
N ALA A 242 1.14 1.84 -3.52
CA ALA A 242 1.08 3.06 -2.75
C ALA A 242 -0.06 3.01 -1.72
N PRO A 243 0.11 3.61 -0.54
CA PRO A 243 -1.01 4.03 0.29
C PRO A 243 -2.08 4.73 -0.54
N TYR A 244 -3.34 4.33 -0.34
CA TYR A 244 -4.51 4.83 -1.06
C TYR A 244 -4.57 4.51 -2.56
N SER A 245 -3.63 3.72 -3.12
CA SER A 245 -3.81 3.20 -4.48
C SER A 245 -4.89 2.11 -4.51
N PRO A 246 -5.80 2.13 -5.48
CA PRO A 246 -6.69 1.02 -5.76
C PRO A 246 -5.93 -0.22 -6.26
N ARG A 247 -6.64 -1.36 -6.28
CA ARG A 247 -6.20 -2.61 -6.90
C ARG A 247 -7.11 -2.99 -8.06
N ALA A 248 -6.53 -3.48 -9.14
CA ALA A 248 -7.24 -4.05 -10.30
C ALA A 248 -7.80 -5.45 -9.96
N ARG A 249 -8.70 -5.49 -8.97
CA ARG A 249 -9.34 -6.69 -8.43
C ARG A 249 -10.84 -6.45 -8.27
N PRO A 250 -11.67 -7.52 -8.26
CA PRO A 250 -13.09 -7.40 -7.92
C PRO A 250 -13.29 -6.67 -6.58
N GLY A 251 -14.26 -5.77 -6.52
CA GLY A 251 -14.51 -4.95 -5.32
C GLY A 251 -13.82 -3.58 -5.32
N ALA A 252 -12.93 -3.31 -6.28
CA ALA A 252 -12.08 -2.11 -6.31
C ALA A 252 -11.41 -1.80 -4.94
N PRO A 253 -10.76 -2.78 -4.30
CA PRO A 253 -10.20 -2.59 -2.98
C PRO A 253 -8.99 -1.64 -3.04
N VAL A 254 -8.70 -0.99 -1.90
CA VAL A 254 -7.67 0.03 -1.78
C VAL A 254 -6.62 -0.42 -0.77
N ALA A 255 -5.34 -0.19 -1.09
CA ALA A 255 -4.24 -0.36 -0.14
C ALA A 255 -4.27 0.75 0.92
N THR A 256 -4.99 0.52 2.02
CA THR A 256 -5.42 1.60 2.92
C THR A 256 -4.59 1.62 4.20
N PRO A 257 -3.92 2.73 4.53
CA PRO A 257 -3.34 2.98 5.85
C PRO A 257 -4.31 2.74 7.00
N LEU A 258 -3.80 2.11 8.06
CA LEU A 258 -4.53 1.79 9.27
C LEU A 258 -3.72 2.21 10.49
N ALA A 259 -4.40 2.75 11.50
CA ALA A 259 -3.82 2.89 12.82
C ALA A 259 -3.73 1.48 13.45
N TRP A 260 -2.77 1.27 14.33
CA TRP A 260 -2.53 -0.07 14.88
C TRP A 260 -3.71 -0.60 15.71
N ASP A 261 -4.49 0.28 16.34
CA ASP A 261 -5.71 -0.04 17.08
C ASP A 261 -6.88 -0.43 16.17
N GLU A 262 -6.84 -0.08 14.89
CA GLU A 262 -7.82 -0.53 13.89
C GLU A 262 -7.60 -1.99 13.45
N LEU A 263 -6.44 -2.59 13.76
CA LEU A 263 -6.13 -3.98 13.42
C LEU A 263 -6.85 -4.97 14.34
N THR A 264 -8.18 -4.88 14.38
CA THR A 264 -9.06 -5.72 15.20
C THR A 264 -9.50 -6.99 14.45
N PRO A 265 -9.99 -8.05 15.14
CA PRO A 265 -10.59 -9.21 14.46
C PRO A 265 -11.82 -8.86 13.61
N GLY A 266 -12.45 -7.72 13.88
CA GLY A 266 -13.58 -7.19 13.13
C GLY A 266 -13.20 -6.49 11.83
N LEU A 267 -11.92 -6.17 11.61
CA LEU A 267 -11.47 -5.52 10.38
C LEU A 267 -11.78 -6.40 9.16
N ARG A 268 -12.34 -5.78 8.12
CA ARG A 268 -12.61 -6.40 6.83
C ARG A 268 -11.89 -5.61 5.75
N PRO A 269 -10.71 -6.09 5.27
CA PRO A 269 -9.97 -5.37 4.23
C PRO A 269 -10.77 -5.14 2.94
N GLY A 270 -11.75 -6.00 2.63
CA GLY A 270 -12.63 -5.87 1.47
C GLY A 270 -13.60 -4.69 1.53
N ASP A 271 -13.84 -4.12 2.72
CA ASP A 271 -14.73 -2.97 2.89
C ASP A 271 -14.03 -1.64 2.56
N LEU A 272 -12.70 -1.67 2.40
CA LEU A 272 -11.86 -0.52 2.07
C LEU A 272 -11.69 -0.44 0.55
N THR A 273 -12.55 0.33 -0.11
CA THR A 273 -12.67 0.39 -1.57
C THR A 273 -12.60 1.82 -2.08
N VAL A 274 -12.50 1.96 -3.41
CA VAL A 274 -12.61 3.26 -4.11
C VAL A 274 -13.88 4.01 -3.70
N ALA A 275 -14.98 3.31 -3.42
CA ALA A 275 -16.26 3.94 -3.04
C ALA A 275 -16.32 4.37 -1.56
N THR A 276 -15.61 3.67 -0.66
CA THR A 276 -15.78 3.85 0.79
C THR A 276 -14.67 4.67 1.45
N VAL A 277 -13.44 4.59 0.92
CA VAL A 277 -12.27 5.27 1.49
C VAL A 277 -12.42 6.81 1.55
N PRO A 278 -12.96 7.50 0.53
CA PRO A 278 -13.12 8.96 0.61
C PRO A 278 -14.00 9.40 1.79
N ALA A 279 -15.12 8.72 2.02
CA ALA A 279 -16.01 9.01 3.14
C ALA A 279 -15.34 8.72 4.50
N ARG A 280 -14.58 7.63 4.58
CA ARG A 280 -13.76 7.30 5.77
C ARG A 280 -12.75 8.41 6.09
N LEU A 281 -12.06 8.95 5.09
CA LEU A 281 -11.09 10.03 5.28
C LEU A 281 -11.78 11.33 5.71
N ALA A 282 -12.89 11.70 5.06
CA ALA A 282 -13.65 12.90 5.40
C ALA A 282 -14.24 12.86 6.83
N GLY A 283 -14.57 11.66 7.33
CA GLY A 283 -15.08 11.46 8.69
C GLY A 283 -13.99 11.31 9.77
N SER A 284 -12.71 11.24 9.41
CA SER A 284 -11.61 11.08 10.36
C SER A 284 -10.98 12.41 10.73
N THR A 285 -10.64 12.59 12.01
CA THR A 285 -9.86 13.74 12.48
C THR A 285 -8.36 13.54 12.39
N ARG A 286 -7.90 12.32 12.09
CA ARG A 286 -6.47 11.96 12.03
C ARG A 286 -6.17 11.04 10.84
N ASP A 287 -5.01 11.25 10.23
CA ASP A 287 -4.45 10.33 9.24
C ASP A 287 -3.78 9.16 10.00
N PRO A 288 -4.12 7.90 9.71
CA PRO A 288 -3.44 6.74 10.28
C PRO A 288 -1.91 6.75 10.17
N TRP A 289 -1.37 7.43 9.15
CA TRP A 289 0.06 7.58 8.92
C TRP A 289 0.58 8.99 9.23
N GLU A 290 -0.17 9.77 10.00
CA GLU A 290 0.32 11.02 10.57
C GLU A 290 1.67 10.79 11.29
N GLY A 291 2.64 11.67 11.04
CA GLY A 291 3.99 11.56 11.59
C GLY A 291 4.93 10.58 10.88
N PHE A 292 4.52 9.94 9.77
CA PHE A 292 5.37 9.00 9.00
C PHE A 292 6.77 9.57 8.70
N ALA A 293 6.85 10.77 8.11
CA ALA A 293 8.15 11.37 7.79
C ALA A 293 8.98 11.70 9.05
N ALA A 294 8.35 12.19 10.12
CA ALA A 294 9.02 12.54 11.36
C ALA A 294 9.54 11.32 12.14
N ALA A 295 8.93 10.16 11.92
CA ALA A 295 9.33 8.89 12.51
C ALA A 295 10.54 8.24 11.81
N ALA A 296 11.08 8.84 10.76
CA ALA A 296 12.24 8.31 10.06
C ALA A 296 13.44 8.09 10.99
N ARG A 297 14.08 6.92 10.85
CA ARG A 297 15.28 6.53 11.60
C ARG A 297 16.34 5.97 10.66
N PRO A 298 17.64 6.14 10.94
CA PRO A 298 18.68 5.42 10.21
C PRO A 298 18.46 3.92 10.32
N LEU A 299 18.75 3.17 9.25
CA LEU A 299 18.75 1.71 9.32
C LEU A 299 19.83 1.26 10.32
N PRO A 300 19.50 0.40 11.30
CA PRO A 300 20.50 -0.09 12.25
C PRO A 300 21.50 -1.01 11.55
N THR A 301 22.75 -1.03 12.03
CA THR A 301 23.85 -1.81 11.46
C THR A 301 23.71 -3.32 11.69
N SER A 302 22.84 -3.73 12.62
CA SER A 302 22.49 -5.12 12.86
C SER A 302 21.11 -5.20 13.49
N LEU A 303 20.38 -6.29 13.22
CA LEU A 303 19.32 -6.72 14.13
C LEU A 303 20.02 -7.17 15.42
N GLU A 304 20.06 -6.29 16.43
CA GLU A 304 20.37 -6.77 17.76
C GLU A 304 19.33 -7.85 18.09
N ARG A 305 19.79 -9.07 18.38
CA ARG A 305 18.91 -10.12 18.89
C ARG A 305 18.38 -9.61 20.22
N GLY A 306 17.19 -9.02 20.18
CA GLY A 306 16.50 -8.54 21.37
C GLY A 306 16.54 -9.64 22.42
N ALA A 307 17.12 -9.33 23.57
CA ALA A 307 17.08 -10.21 24.73
C ALA A 307 15.63 -10.66 24.92
N THR A 308 15.44 -11.97 25.07
CA THR A 308 14.17 -12.57 25.48
C THR A 308 13.53 -11.70 26.56
N PRO A 309 12.23 -11.36 26.48
CA PRO A 309 11.57 -10.65 27.56
C PRO A 309 11.85 -11.46 28.81
N ARG A 310 12.50 -10.85 29.81
CA ARG A 310 12.64 -11.49 31.12
C ARG A 310 11.23 -11.80 31.57
N SER A 311 10.87 -13.08 31.51
CA SER A 311 9.71 -13.64 32.17
C SER A 311 9.65 -13.00 33.54
N SER A 312 8.54 -12.28 33.79
CA SER A 312 8.21 -11.77 35.10
C SER A 312 8.31 -12.95 36.05
N ARG A 313 9.36 -12.97 36.88
CA ARG A 313 9.47 -13.93 37.97
C ARG A 313 8.19 -13.79 38.77
N SER A 314 7.37 -14.83 38.76
CA SER A 314 6.27 -14.97 39.71
C SER A 314 6.82 -14.70 41.11
N PRO A 315 6.13 -13.93 41.95
CA PRO A 315 6.54 -13.75 43.33
C PRO A 315 6.62 -15.13 44.01
N PRO A 316 7.59 -15.34 44.92
CA PRO A 316 7.69 -16.61 45.63
C PRO A 316 6.39 -16.90 46.38
N PRO A 317 5.97 -18.17 46.48
CA PRO A 317 4.76 -18.53 47.21
C PRO A 317 4.89 -18.09 48.68
N PRO A 318 3.78 -17.70 49.32
CA PRO A 318 3.80 -17.33 50.73
C PRO A 318 4.29 -18.50 51.58
N ALA A 319 5.22 -18.21 52.49
CA ALA A 319 5.77 -19.19 53.42
C ALA A 319 4.64 -19.86 54.21
N SER A 320 4.62 -21.19 54.16
CA SER A 320 3.75 -22.02 54.99
C SER A 320 4.08 -21.78 56.46
N ARG A 321 3.14 -21.17 57.19
CA ARG A 321 3.17 -21.21 58.65
C ARG A 321 2.77 -22.60 59.09
N GLY A 322 3.77 -23.46 59.23
CA GLY A 322 3.66 -24.71 60.00
C GLY A 322 3.23 -24.39 61.42
N GLY A 323 2.20 -25.11 61.88
CA GLY A 323 1.58 -24.91 63.17
C GLY A 323 2.49 -25.18 64.35
N ALA A 324 2.25 -24.44 65.43
CA ALA A 324 2.58 -24.88 66.77
C ALA A 324 1.26 -25.19 67.48
N SER A 325 0.98 -26.47 67.62
CA SER A 325 0.10 -26.99 68.66
C SER A 325 0.72 -26.66 70.02
N ARG A 326 -0.06 -26.03 70.90
CA ARG A 326 0.19 -26.01 72.33
C ARG A 326 -1.04 -26.58 73.00
N GLY A 327 -0.85 -27.65 73.77
CA GLY A 327 -1.88 -28.23 74.59
C GLY A 327 -2.22 -27.37 75.79
N ALA A 328 -3.50 -27.38 76.12
CA ALA A 328 -4.09 -27.58 77.45
C ALA A 328 -5.59 -27.80 77.22
#